data_AF-A0A261B8Y4-F1
#
_entry.id   AF-A0A261B8Y4-F1
#
_cell.length_a   1.000
_cell.length_b   1.000
_cell.length_c   1.000
_cell.angle_alpha   90.00
_cell.angle_beta   90.00
_cell.angle_gamma   90.00
#
_symmetry.space_group_name_H-M   'P 1'
#
loop_
_entity.id
_entity.type
_entity.pdbx_description
1 polymer ?
#
loop_
_entity_poly.entity_id
_entity_poly.type
_entity_poly.pdbx_seq_one_letter_code
_entity_poly.pdbx_strand_id
1 'polypeptide(L)'
;MRHFLLLLFFHISFVDNSLVPRIKRQSDVGSNAETNGNGDTVLTDASTQHFKSPDGVVGMNVSSNGNSSGIGSSNIKTSAGGNVGDTNIDNVANVMSVGDNSNSYSDIFAAVEGEKFTSNVVQQGRVAGQGATLSNVNGGSSMQNHNGEKKNGFSYGNAGGTGSIDTEANVQTQQSMSWDQLLARLMASATASGVGSSQSNVDMGTGSGDKNITISGLVSGLNSNQGIVNSLVKGNGMINGTSEEIVGTMYGVASGKGNSTLVGASSIVSNQSSSLGEIQAFGNSNAFSSGNTSVNLMSNTNILDDTGLGVVHIDGKGHGTDNYVVASNGLKFVNAENDAAFMGSGNVKGIGSDQNSNASQTVETAVDPSGVVKIIARSNGQSMSHDGKNASLTFNDNGLVGGWRNSSYSGYANGVGSANGKDSNVTGQGFVEMNGDSMNGNSSMQAFGTGSGIISADTKAVLNVEENGVQRNGTVNGIASADGNNTHVESLSVISNIDGFETVNNYQKISSSGAGASSVSASSSTIFKRKKRYSVLAKILKK
;
A
#
# COMPACT_ATOMS: atom_id res chain seq x y z
N MET A 1 -78.35 -57.73 -17.29
CA MET A 1 -78.16 -56.28 -17.48
C MET A 1 -77.44 -55.55 -16.33
N ARG A 2 -77.55 -55.96 -15.06
CA ARG A 2 -76.87 -55.27 -13.92
C ARG A 2 -75.33 -55.36 -13.88
N HIS A 3 -74.71 -56.37 -14.50
CA HIS A 3 -73.25 -56.52 -14.51
C HIS A 3 -72.54 -55.74 -15.63
N PHE A 4 -73.28 -55.30 -16.65
CA PHE A 4 -72.70 -54.55 -17.77
C PHE A 4 -72.48 -53.06 -17.40
N LEU A 5 -73.36 -52.50 -16.58
CA LEU A 5 -73.20 -51.13 -16.06
C LEU A 5 -72.04 -50.99 -15.06
N LEU A 6 -71.76 -52.01 -14.25
CA LEU A 6 -70.64 -51.96 -13.30
C LEU A 6 -69.27 -52.03 -14.00
N LEU A 7 -69.17 -52.80 -15.09
CA LEU A 7 -67.97 -52.88 -15.92
C LEU A 7 -67.71 -51.58 -16.67
N LEU A 8 -68.76 -50.90 -17.14
CA LEU A 8 -68.62 -49.59 -17.78
C LEU A 8 -68.16 -48.51 -16.80
N PHE A 9 -68.68 -48.50 -15.57
CA PHE A 9 -68.25 -47.55 -14.53
C PHE A 9 -66.81 -47.80 -14.05
N PHE A 10 -66.36 -49.05 -13.97
CA PHE A 10 -64.96 -49.36 -13.67
C PHE A 10 -64.04 -48.97 -14.84
N HIS A 11 -64.45 -49.16 -16.09
CA HIS A 11 -63.65 -48.72 -17.25
C HIS A 11 -63.53 -47.20 -17.33
N ILE A 12 -64.62 -46.46 -17.11
CA ILE A 12 -64.59 -45.00 -17.14
C ILE A 12 -63.75 -44.44 -15.99
N SER A 13 -63.85 -45.00 -14.78
CA SER A 13 -63.05 -44.57 -13.63
C SER A 13 -61.55 -44.89 -13.77
N PHE A 14 -61.20 -45.96 -14.50
CA PHE A 14 -59.80 -46.34 -14.75
C PHE A 14 -59.20 -45.56 -15.92
N VAL A 15 -60.01 -45.27 -16.96
CA VAL A 15 -59.58 -44.49 -18.13
C VAL A 15 -59.44 -43.01 -17.77
N ASP A 16 -60.37 -42.43 -16.99
CA ASP A 16 -60.31 -41.01 -16.60
C ASP A 16 -59.19 -40.73 -15.56
N ASN A 17 -58.84 -41.68 -14.69
CA ASN A 17 -57.66 -41.55 -13.82
C ASN A 17 -56.33 -41.85 -14.53
N SER A 18 -56.34 -42.51 -15.69
CA SER A 18 -55.14 -42.75 -16.51
C SER A 18 -54.87 -41.62 -17.51
N LEU A 19 -55.84 -40.72 -17.71
CA LEU A 19 -55.81 -39.60 -18.65
C LEU A 19 -55.74 -38.23 -17.95
N VAL A 20 -55.21 -38.17 -16.73
CA VAL A 20 -54.52 -36.93 -16.34
C VAL A 20 -53.36 -36.83 -17.33
N PRO A 21 -53.26 -35.77 -18.16
CA PRO A 21 -52.06 -35.59 -18.95
C PRO A 21 -50.94 -35.61 -17.93
N ARG A 22 -50.07 -36.61 -18.01
CA ARG A 22 -48.79 -36.59 -17.34
C ARG A 22 -48.11 -35.40 -18.00
N ILE A 23 -48.33 -34.20 -17.46
CA ILE A 23 -47.59 -33.01 -17.82
C ILE A 23 -46.17 -33.47 -17.56
N LYS A 24 -45.46 -33.83 -18.63
CA LYS A 24 -44.01 -33.85 -18.57
C LYS A 24 -43.70 -32.46 -18.07
N ARG A 25 -43.35 -32.33 -16.78
CA ARG A 25 -42.49 -31.24 -16.33
C ARG A 25 -41.20 -31.46 -17.09
N GLN A 26 -41.21 -31.01 -18.34
CA GLN A 26 -40.06 -30.99 -19.19
C GLN A 26 -39.35 -29.73 -18.71
N SER A 27 -38.44 -29.91 -17.75
CA SER A 27 -37.52 -28.85 -17.40
C SER A 27 -36.69 -28.61 -18.66
N ASP A 28 -36.81 -27.43 -19.25
CA ASP A 28 -35.92 -27.04 -20.34
C ASP A 28 -34.50 -26.96 -19.76
N VAL A 29 -33.57 -27.64 -20.42
CA VAL A 29 -32.15 -27.63 -20.05
C VAL A 29 -31.36 -27.12 -21.24
N GLY A 30 -30.62 -26.03 -21.04
CA GLY A 30 -29.74 -25.44 -22.02
C GLY A 30 -28.35 -25.23 -21.44
N SER A 31 -27.33 -25.38 -22.27
CA SER A 31 -25.93 -25.22 -21.87
C SER A 31 -25.13 -24.68 -23.04
N ASN A 32 -24.23 -23.73 -22.78
CA ASN A 32 -23.26 -23.23 -23.75
C ASN A 32 -21.88 -23.15 -23.11
N ALA A 33 -20.86 -23.50 -23.88
CA ALA A 33 -19.47 -23.29 -23.50
C ALA A 33 -18.70 -22.84 -24.74
N GLU A 34 -18.04 -21.70 -24.64
CA GLU A 34 -17.29 -21.10 -25.75
C GLU A 34 -15.91 -20.69 -25.25
N THR A 35 -14.88 -20.88 -26.07
CA THR A 35 -13.49 -20.51 -25.78
C THR A 35 -12.83 -20.05 -27.07
N ASN A 36 -12.21 -18.87 -27.04
CA ASN A 36 -11.54 -18.27 -28.19
C ASN A 36 -10.18 -17.71 -27.74
N GLY A 37 -9.16 -17.90 -28.57
CA GLY A 37 -7.81 -17.43 -28.27
C GLY A 37 -7.08 -16.80 -29.45
N ASN A 38 -6.11 -15.94 -29.17
CA ASN A 38 -5.20 -15.35 -30.15
C ASN A 38 -3.78 -15.27 -29.58
N GLY A 39 -2.80 -15.84 -30.28
CA GLY A 39 -1.38 -15.89 -29.92
C GLY A 39 -0.65 -16.87 -30.84
N ASP A 40 0.66 -17.04 -30.66
CA ASP A 40 1.47 -17.96 -31.45
C ASP A 40 1.06 -19.42 -31.22
N THR A 41 0.72 -19.75 -29.97
CA THR A 41 0.14 -21.03 -29.57
C THR A 41 -1.20 -20.78 -28.91
N VAL A 42 -2.22 -21.54 -29.31
CA VAL A 42 -3.59 -21.44 -28.78
C VAL A 42 -4.14 -22.85 -28.56
N LEU A 43 -4.64 -23.11 -27.34
CA LEU A 43 -5.33 -24.34 -26.94
C LEU A 43 -6.63 -23.95 -26.26
N THR A 44 -7.73 -24.53 -26.71
CA THR A 44 -9.07 -24.18 -26.25
C THR A 44 -9.92 -25.45 -26.20
N ASP A 45 -10.63 -25.67 -25.10
CA ASP A 45 -11.57 -26.78 -24.93
C ASP A 45 -12.86 -26.30 -24.26
N ALA A 46 -13.99 -26.89 -24.65
CA ALA A 46 -15.31 -26.58 -24.12
C ALA A 46 -16.16 -27.84 -24.05
N SER A 47 -16.86 -28.02 -22.94
CA SER A 47 -17.73 -29.18 -22.73
C SER A 47 -19.07 -28.77 -22.12
N THR A 48 -20.11 -29.47 -22.54
CA THR A 48 -21.46 -29.31 -22.03
C THR A 48 -22.06 -30.69 -21.79
N GLN A 49 -22.64 -30.92 -20.63
CA GLN A 49 -23.26 -32.18 -20.26
C GLN A 49 -24.57 -31.94 -19.54
N HIS A 50 -25.60 -32.68 -19.92
CA HIS A 50 -26.85 -32.78 -19.17
C HIS A 50 -26.95 -34.19 -18.58
N PHE A 51 -27.46 -34.27 -17.36
CA PHE A 51 -27.65 -35.55 -16.70
C PHE A 51 -28.92 -35.56 -15.86
N LYS A 52 -29.33 -36.76 -15.49
CA LYS A 52 -30.42 -36.99 -14.55
C LYS A 52 -29.91 -37.93 -13.46
N SER A 53 -30.00 -37.50 -12.22
CA SER A 53 -29.58 -38.28 -11.07
C SER A 53 -30.55 -39.44 -10.78
N PRO A 54 -30.17 -40.44 -9.97
CA PRO A 54 -31.04 -41.58 -9.62
C PRO A 54 -32.35 -41.19 -8.92
N ASP A 55 -32.34 -40.12 -8.13
CA ASP A 55 -33.51 -39.51 -7.48
C ASP A 55 -34.35 -38.64 -8.43
N GLY A 56 -33.90 -38.48 -9.68
CA GLY A 56 -34.67 -37.87 -10.76
C GLY A 56 -34.46 -36.37 -10.93
N VAL A 57 -33.51 -35.78 -10.21
CA VAL A 57 -33.09 -34.39 -10.37
C VAL A 57 -32.37 -34.24 -11.70
N VAL A 58 -32.72 -33.20 -12.45
CA VAL A 58 -32.06 -32.84 -13.70
C VAL A 58 -30.93 -31.87 -13.37
N GLY A 59 -29.78 -32.07 -14.00
CA GLY A 59 -28.62 -31.22 -13.81
C GLY A 59 -27.84 -30.98 -15.09
N MET A 60 -26.95 -30.01 -15.02
CA MET A 60 -26.02 -29.67 -16.08
C MET A 60 -24.62 -29.42 -15.52
N ASN A 61 -23.61 -29.74 -16.32
CA ASN A 61 -22.22 -29.35 -16.10
C ASN A 61 -21.71 -28.71 -17.39
N VAL A 62 -21.07 -27.55 -17.26
CA VAL A 62 -20.44 -26.84 -18.37
C VAL A 62 -19.05 -26.44 -17.97
N SER A 63 -18.09 -26.57 -18.89
CA SER A 63 -16.73 -26.10 -18.69
C SER A 63 -16.19 -25.47 -19.96
N SER A 64 -15.31 -24.50 -19.79
CA SER A 64 -14.59 -23.87 -20.89
C SER A 64 -13.19 -23.51 -20.41
N ASN A 65 -12.18 -23.88 -21.16
CA ASN A 65 -10.80 -23.56 -20.84
C ASN A 65 -10.07 -23.03 -22.08
N GLY A 66 -9.04 -22.24 -21.82
CA GLY A 66 -8.24 -21.63 -22.87
C GLY A 66 -6.84 -21.31 -22.36
N ASN A 67 -5.85 -21.54 -23.21
CA ASN A 67 -4.47 -21.17 -22.98
C ASN A 67 -3.90 -20.62 -24.29
N SER A 68 -3.38 -19.39 -24.25
CA SER A 68 -2.72 -18.76 -25.38
C SER A 68 -1.40 -18.15 -24.96
N SER A 69 -0.35 -18.39 -25.74
CA SER A 69 0.98 -17.82 -25.51
C SER A 69 1.63 -17.36 -26.81
N GLY A 70 2.57 -16.43 -26.71
CA GLY A 70 3.31 -15.93 -27.86
C GLY A 70 4.00 -14.59 -27.63
N ILE A 71 4.66 -14.10 -28.69
CA ILE A 71 5.31 -12.79 -28.72
C ILE A 71 4.28 -11.69 -28.98
N GLY A 72 4.43 -10.56 -28.30
CA GLY A 72 3.60 -9.37 -28.52
C GLY A 72 2.31 -9.44 -27.73
N SER A 73 1.31 -10.20 -28.17
CA SER A 73 0.03 -10.28 -27.46
C SER A 73 -0.56 -11.69 -27.46
N SER A 74 -1.08 -12.10 -26.30
CA SER A 74 -1.96 -13.25 -26.16
C SER A 74 -3.29 -12.82 -25.55
N ASN A 75 -4.37 -13.46 -25.95
CA ASN A 75 -5.69 -13.21 -25.38
C ASN A 75 -6.53 -14.49 -25.35
N ILE A 76 -7.29 -14.69 -24.27
CA ILE A 76 -8.28 -15.75 -24.11
C ILE A 76 -9.62 -15.13 -23.69
N LYS A 77 -10.71 -15.62 -24.28
CA LYS A 77 -12.08 -15.34 -23.82
C LYS A 77 -12.80 -16.66 -23.65
N THR A 78 -13.30 -16.93 -22.46
CA THR A 78 -14.09 -18.12 -22.13
C THR A 78 -15.43 -17.73 -21.55
N SER A 79 -16.46 -18.48 -21.92
CA SER A 79 -17.78 -18.42 -21.30
C SER A 79 -18.33 -19.83 -21.12
N ALA A 80 -19.00 -20.07 -19.99
CA ALA A 80 -19.62 -21.35 -19.67
C ALA A 80 -20.85 -21.06 -18.83
N GLY A 81 -22.00 -21.47 -19.32
CA GLY A 81 -23.26 -21.18 -18.65
C GLY A 81 -24.41 -22.00 -19.19
N GLY A 82 -25.58 -21.81 -18.61
CA GLY A 82 -26.76 -22.58 -18.95
C GLY A 82 -27.83 -22.56 -17.88
N ASN A 83 -28.95 -23.15 -18.22
CA ASN A 83 -30.16 -23.15 -17.40
C ASN A 83 -30.72 -24.55 -17.19
N VAL A 84 -31.29 -24.77 -16.00
CA VAL A 84 -32.12 -25.94 -15.66
C VAL A 84 -33.44 -25.41 -15.12
N GLY A 85 -34.51 -25.47 -15.92
CA GLY A 85 -35.78 -24.82 -15.58
C GLY A 85 -35.61 -23.31 -15.43
N ASP A 86 -36.07 -22.73 -14.30
CA ASP A 86 -35.99 -21.29 -14.02
C ASP A 86 -34.66 -20.86 -13.38
N THR A 87 -33.71 -21.78 -13.26
CA THR A 87 -32.39 -21.51 -12.69
C THR A 87 -31.35 -21.30 -13.79
N ASN A 88 -30.44 -20.36 -13.59
CA ASN A 88 -29.39 -20.03 -14.56
C ASN A 88 -28.05 -19.78 -13.86
N ILE A 89 -26.96 -20.16 -14.52
CA ILE A 89 -25.59 -19.85 -14.13
C ILE A 89 -24.81 -19.44 -15.38
N ASP A 90 -24.09 -18.33 -15.29
CA ASP A 90 -23.26 -17.81 -16.37
C ASP A 90 -21.89 -17.39 -15.84
N ASN A 91 -20.83 -17.96 -16.40
CA ASN A 91 -19.46 -17.61 -16.10
C ASN A 91 -18.77 -17.01 -17.31
N VAL A 92 -17.94 -16.00 -17.05
CA VAL A 92 -17.11 -15.35 -18.06
C VAL A 92 -15.71 -15.15 -17.51
N ALA A 93 -14.71 -15.39 -18.34
CA ALA A 93 -13.32 -15.07 -18.07
C ALA A 93 -12.64 -14.49 -19.31
N ASN A 94 -12.01 -13.34 -19.17
CA ASN A 94 -11.26 -12.69 -20.23
C ASN A 94 -9.85 -12.39 -19.72
N VAL A 95 -8.85 -12.78 -20.49
CA VAL A 95 -7.44 -12.60 -20.14
C VAL A 95 -6.70 -12.06 -21.35
N MET A 96 -5.94 -10.98 -21.15
CA MET A 96 -5.08 -10.39 -22.15
C MET A 96 -3.70 -10.15 -21.55
N SER A 97 -2.65 -10.55 -22.26
CA SER A 97 -1.26 -10.29 -21.89
C SER A 97 -0.50 -9.70 -23.07
N VAL A 98 0.30 -8.65 -22.84
CA VAL A 98 1.04 -7.92 -23.89
C VAL A 98 2.49 -7.68 -23.47
N GLY A 99 3.43 -8.10 -24.31
CA GLY A 99 4.90 -7.99 -24.15
C GLY A 99 5.64 -9.13 -24.87
N ASP A 100 6.95 -9.28 -24.62
CA ASP A 100 7.80 -10.21 -25.38
C ASP A 100 7.43 -11.68 -25.19
N ASN A 101 7.11 -12.09 -23.96
CA ASN A 101 6.70 -13.46 -23.63
C ASN A 101 5.34 -13.42 -22.92
N SER A 102 4.27 -13.37 -23.69
CA SER A 102 2.90 -13.26 -23.17
C SER A 102 2.25 -14.65 -23.01
N ASN A 103 1.47 -14.84 -21.94
CA ASN A 103 0.71 -16.05 -21.66
C ASN A 103 -0.61 -15.71 -20.97
N SER A 104 -1.72 -16.11 -21.57
CA SER A 104 -3.08 -15.87 -21.12
C SER A 104 -3.80 -17.21 -20.91
N TYR A 105 -4.33 -17.44 -19.72
CA TYR A 105 -4.98 -18.69 -19.32
C TYR A 105 -6.30 -18.43 -18.62
N SER A 106 -7.31 -19.24 -18.92
CA SER A 106 -8.55 -19.29 -18.15
C SER A 106 -9.10 -20.70 -18.07
N ASP A 107 -9.76 -21.01 -16.97
CA ASP A 107 -10.50 -22.26 -16.76
C ASP A 107 -11.76 -21.94 -15.96
N ILE A 108 -12.91 -22.27 -16.54
CA ILE A 108 -14.21 -22.00 -15.94
C ILE A 108 -15.06 -23.26 -15.92
N PHE A 109 -15.81 -23.40 -14.83
CA PHE A 109 -16.73 -24.49 -14.59
C PHE A 109 -18.02 -23.96 -13.96
N ALA A 110 -19.16 -24.41 -14.46
CA ALA A 110 -20.46 -24.13 -13.85
C ALA A 110 -21.28 -25.42 -13.80
N ALA A 111 -22.04 -25.58 -12.71
CA ALA A 111 -22.90 -26.72 -12.50
C ALA A 111 -24.20 -26.32 -11.80
N VAL A 112 -25.27 -26.99 -12.20
CA VAL A 112 -26.58 -26.96 -11.53
C VAL A 112 -27.03 -28.39 -11.29
N GLU A 113 -27.33 -28.73 -10.04
CA GLU A 113 -27.94 -30.01 -9.66
C GLU A 113 -29.05 -29.75 -8.64
N GLY A 114 -30.29 -29.64 -9.13
CA GLY A 114 -31.43 -29.26 -8.29
C GLY A 114 -31.29 -27.84 -7.76
N GLU A 115 -31.21 -27.68 -6.43
CA GLU A 115 -31.01 -26.40 -5.74
C GLU A 115 -29.52 -26.07 -5.50
N LYS A 116 -28.60 -26.94 -5.93
CA LYS A 116 -27.16 -26.72 -5.75
C LYS A 116 -26.58 -26.02 -6.98
N PHE A 117 -25.99 -24.86 -6.74
CA PHE A 117 -25.31 -24.03 -7.73
C PHE A 117 -23.82 -23.99 -7.39
N THR A 118 -22.97 -24.29 -8.37
CA THR A 118 -21.53 -24.12 -8.21
C THR A 118 -20.97 -23.43 -9.43
N SER A 119 -20.25 -22.34 -9.17
CA SER A 119 -19.43 -21.64 -10.15
C SER A 119 -17.97 -21.72 -9.73
N ASN A 120 -17.06 -21.89 -10.69
CA ASN A 120 -15.64 -21.66 -10.53
C ASN A 120 -15.07 -20.94 -11.76
N VAL A 121 -14.32 -19.87 -11.53
CA VAL A 121 -13.68 -19.05 -12.57
C VAL A 121 -12.23 -18.81 -12.17
N VAL A 122 -11.29 -19.32 -12.96
CA VAL A 122 -9.85 -19.08 -12.82
C VAL A 122 -9.35 -18.31 -14.04
N GLN A 123 -8.57 -17.25 -13.79
CA GLN A 123 -7.98 -16.41 -14.82
C GLN A 123 -6.54 -16.12 -14.45
N GLN A 124 -5.62 -16.21 -15.42
CA GLN A 124 -4.23 -15.88 -15.22
C GLN A 124 -3.63 -15.25 -16.48
N GLY A 125 -3.16 -14.01 -16.36
CA GLY A 125 -2.33 -13.38 -17.38
C GLY A 125 -0.91 -13.20 -16.85
N ARG A 126 0.08 -13.57 -17.65
CA ARG A 126 1.50 -13.40 -17.32
C ARG A 126 2.24 -12.88 -18.53
N VAL A 127 3.14 -11.94 -18.30
CA VAL A 127 4.06 -11.48 -19.32
C VAL A 127 5.41 -11.09 -18.73
N ALA A 128 6.48 -11.39 -19.46
CA ALA A 128 7.83 -10.93 -19.16
C ALA A 128 8.54 -10.43 -20.43
N GLY A 129 9.43 -9.46 -20.29
CA GLY A 129 10.18 -8.89 -21.43
C GLY A 129 10.80 -7.54 -21.13
N GLN A 130 11.29 -6.88 -22.18
CA GLN A 130 11.81 -5.51 -22.10
C GLN A 130 10.75 -4.50 -22.53
N GLY A 131 10.85 -3.26 -22.03
CA GLY A 131 9.94 -2.18 -22.41
C GLY A 131 8.67 -2.19 -21.58
N ALA A 132 7.51 -2.19 -22.24
CA ALA A 132 6.21 -2.13 -21.59
C ALA A 132 5.56 -3.52 -21.56
N THR A 133 5.10 -3.94 -20.38
CA THR A 133 4.38 -5.19 -20.17
C THR A 133 3.04 -4.91 -19.51
N LEU A 134 2.00 -5.65 -19.92
CA LEU A 134 0.65 -5.53 -19.39
C LEU A 134 0.02 -6.92 -19.27
N SER A 135 -0.59 -7.19 -18.13
CA SER A 135 -1.48 -8.34 -17.91
C SER A 135 -2.81 -7.83 -17.39
N ASN A 136 -3.90 -8.22 -18.04
CA ASN A 136 -5.26 -7.85 -17.67
C ASN A 136 -6.14 -9.10 -17.61
N VAL A 137 -6.91 -9.23 -16.53
CA VAL A 137 -7.95 -10.23 -16.38
C VAL A 137 -9.25 -9.57 -15.97
N ASN A 138 -10.37 -10.07 -16.48
CA ASN A 138 -11.70 -9.61 -16.10
C ASN A 138 -12.73 -10.71 -16.36
N GLY A 139 -13.43 -11.08 -15.29
CA GLY A 139 -14.44 -12.12 -15.34
C GLY A 139 -15.30 -12.13 -14.09
N GLY A 140 -16.08 -13.20 -13.96
CA GLY A 140 -16.99 -13.36 -12.85
C GLY A 140 -18.08 -14.35 -13.16
N SER A 141 -19.09 -14.32 -12.30
CA SER A 141 -20.14 -15.31 -12.25
C SER A 141 -21.47 -14.65 -11.98
N SER A 142 -22.51 -15.07 -12.67
CA SER A 142 -23.89 -14.66 -12.44
C SER A 142 -24.71 -15.91 -12.18
N MET A 143 -25.47 -15.93 -11.10
CA MET A 143 -26.37 -17.03 -10.76
C MET A 143 -27.77 -16.51 -10.47
N GLN A 144 -28.77 -17.24 -10.92
CA GLN A 144 -30.18 -16.97 -10.64
C GLN A 144 -30.87 -18.23 -10.14
N ASN A 145 -31.57 -18.11 -9.01
CA ASN A 145 -32.36 -19.21 -8.45
C ASN A 145 -33.79 -19.22 -9.01
N HIS A 146 -34.58 -20.23 -8.61
CA HIS A 146 -35.96 -20.40 -9.07
C HIS A 146 -36.92 -19.29 -8.63
N ASN A 147 -36.54 -18.49 -7.62
CA ASN A 147 -37.31 -17.32 -7.15
C ASN A 147 -36.98 -16.05 -7.94
N GLY A 148 -36.02 -16.12 -8.87
CA GLY A 148 -35.54 -14.96 -9.63
C GLY A 148 -34.52 -14.09 -8.88
N GLU A 149 -34.08 -14.50 -7.70
CA GLU A 149 -33.01 -13.81 -6.97
C GLU A 149 -31.69 -14.01 -7.73
N LYS A 150 -30.88 -12.95 -7.79
CA LYS A 150 -29.60 -12.94 -8.51
C LYS A 150 -28.43 -12.74 -7.57
N LYS A 151 -27.35 -13.47 -7.83
CA LYS A 151 -26.06 -13.30 -7.15
C LYS A 151 -24.97 -13.15 -8.20
N ASN A 152 -24.30 -12.00 -8.17
CA ASN A 152 -23.22 -11.68 -9.10
C ASN A 152 -21.90 -11.64 -8.33
N GLY A 153 -20.94 -12.41 -8.79
CA GLY A 153 -19.54 -12.33 -8.41
C GLY A 153 -18.73 -11.69 -9.53
N PHE A 154 -17.69 -10.96 -9.17
CA PHE A 154 -16.77 -10.37 -10.14
C PHE A 154 -15.32 -10.55 -9.68
N SER A 155 -14.39 -10.58 -10.64
CA SER A 155 -12.96 -10.56 -10.41
C SER A 155 -12.27 -9.83 -11.56
N TYR A 156 -11.47 -8.83 -11.24
CA TYR A 156 -10.62 -8.15 -12.20
C TYR A 156 -9.20 -7.99 -11.66
N GLY A 157 -8.26 -7.82 -12.57
CA GLY A 157 -6.90 -7.47 -12.21
C GLY A 157 -6.13 -6.92 -13.40
N ASN A 158 -5.27 -5.95 -13.11
CA ASN A 158 -4.39 -5.29 -14.04
C ASN A 158 -3.01 -5.20 -13.38
N ALA A 159 -1.97 -5.67 -14.05
CA ALA A 159 -0.59 -5.43 -13.67
C ALA A 159 0.16 -4.89 -14.88
N GLY A 160 1.01 -3.88 -14.65
CA GLY A 160 1.80 -3.25 -15.70
C GLY A 160 3.20 -2.87 -15.25
N GLY A 161 4.17 -3.09 -16.12
CA GLY A 161 5.57 -2.72 -15.93
C GLY A 161 6.08 -1.87 -17.09
N THR A 162 7.00 -0.94 -16.80
CA THR A 162 7.74 -0.20 -17.83
C THR A 162 9.18 -0.02 -17.41
N GLY A 163 10.13 -0.49 -18.22
CA GLY A 163 11.56 -0.42 -17.93
C GLY A 163 12.40 -0.93 -19.11
N SER A 164 13.62 -0.42 -19.26
CA SER A 164 14.48 -0.75 -20.40
C SER A 164 15.32 -2.02 -20.23
N ILE A 165 15.34 -2.63 -19.03
CA ILE A 165 16.21 -3.78 -18.72
C ILE A 165 15.37 -5.05 -18.61
N ASP A 166 14.36 -5.04 -17.76
CA ASP A 166 13.48 -6.19 -17.49
C ASP A 166 12.15 -5.70 -16.92
N THR A 167 11.06 -6.35 -17.32
CA THR A 167 9.71 -6.08 -16.83
C THR A 167 8.89 -7.36 -16.78
N GLU A 168 8.14 -7.54 -15.71
CA GLU A 168 7.18 -8.64 -15.57
C GLU A 168 5.86 -8.10 -15.04
N ALA A 169 4.75 -8.59 -15.60
CA ALA A 169 3.42 -8.36 -15.09
C ALA A 169 2.69 -9.70 -14.99
N ASN A 170 2.17 -10.00 -13.80
CA ASN A 170 1.46 -11.24 -13.51
C ASN A 170 0.19 -10.91 -12.73
N VAL A 171 -0.93 -11.48 -13.15
CA VAL A 171 -2.23 -11.36 -12.50
C VAL A 171 -2.89 -12.72 -12.52
N GLN A 172 -3.39 -13.14 -11.36
CA GLN A 172 -4.19 -14.33 -11.19
C GLN A 172 -5.41 -13.99 -10.34
N THR A 173 -6.57 -14.41 -10.81
CA THR A 173 -7.81 -14.35 -10.03
C THR A 173 -8.48 -15.71 -10.03
N GLN A 174 -9.06 -16.07 -8.90
CA GLN A 174 -9.90 -17.25 -8.76
C GLN A 174 -11.15 -16.85 -8.01
N GLN A 175 -12.31 -17.27 -8.49
CA GLN A 175 -13.58 -17.10 -7.81
C GLN A 175 -14.35 -18.41 -7.87
N SER A 176 -14.74 -18.90 -6.70
CA SER A 176 -15.67 -20.01 -6.55
C SER A 176 -16.87 -19.52 -5.76
N MET A 177 -18.06 -19.74 -6.30
CA MET A 177 -19.29 -19.22 -5.74
C MET A 177 -20.35 -20.31 -5.68
N SER A 178 -21.01 -20.39 -4.53
CA SER A 178 -22.28 -21.09 -4.34
C SER A 178 -23.32 -20.09 -3.83
N TRP A 179 -24.54 -20.56 -3.57
CA TRP A 179 -25.58 -19.67 -3.03
C TRP A 179 -25.15 -19.06 -1.68
N ASP A 180 -24.59 -19.88 -0.80
CA ASP A 180 -24.25 -19.49 0.58
C ASP A 180 -22.82 -18.97 0.75
N GLN A 181 -21.91 -19.29 -0.17
CA GLN A 181 -20.48 -19.05 0.01
C GLN A 181 -19.84 -18.33 -1.18
N LEU A 182 -18.83 -17.52 -0.87
CA LEU A 182 -17.89 -16.95 -1.83
C LEU A 182 -16.48 -17.31 -1.34
N LEU A 183 -15.72 -17.95 -2.21
CA LEU A 183 -14.27 -18.08 -2.09
C LEU A 183 -13.66 -17.30 -3.24
N ALA A 184 -12.85 -16.30 -2.94
CA ALA A 184 -12.13 -15.56 -3.98
C ALA A 184 -10.67 -15.39 -3.62
N ARG A 185 -9.79 -15.41 -4.62
CA ARG A 185 -8.36 -15.17 -4.48
C ARG A 185 -7.88 -14.22 -5.55
N LEU A 186 -7.04 -13.29 -5.15
CA LEU A 186 -6.39 -12.28 -5.95
C LEU A 186 -4.89 -12.39 -5.73
N MET A 187 -4.11 -12.51 -6.79
CA MET A 187 -2.66 -12.36 -6.73
C MET A 187 -2.21 -11.54 -7.94
N ALA A 188 -1.50 -10.44 -7.72
CA ALA A 188 -0.88 -9.69 -8.80
C ALA A 188 0.48 -9.16 -8.39
N SER A 189 1.37 -9.08 -9.37
CA SER A 189 2.69 -8.49 -9.22
C SER A 189 3.11 -7.81 -10.51
N ALA A 190 3.67 -6.61 -10.37
CA ALA A 190 4.38 -5.93 -11.44
C ALA A 190 5.80 -5.61 -10.96
N THR A 191 6.80 -5.99 -11.74
CA THR A 191 8.21 -5.61 -11.55
C THR A 191 8.72 -4.89 -12.79
N ALA A 192 9.59 -3.91 -12.59
CA ALA A 192 10.29 -3.28 -13.69
C ALA A 192 11.68 -2.81 -13.25
N SER A 193 12.63 -2.91 -14.18
CA SER A 193 13.99 -2.42 -14.06
C SER A 193 14.34 -1.64 -15.34
N GLY A 194 14.97 -0.49 -15.18
CA GLY A 194 15.32 0.35 -16.30
C GLY A 194 16.51 1.26 -16.03
N VAL A 195 17.12 1.70 -17.12
CA VAL A 195 18.12 2.76 -17.15
C VAL A 195 17.38 4.09 -17.21
N GLY A 196 17.61 4.95 -16.23
CA GLY A 196 17.00 6.27 -16.13
C GLY A 196 15.58 6.28 -15.58
N SER A 197 14.73 5.27 -15.85
CA SER A 197 13.38 5.21 -15.28
C SER A 197 12.82 3.78 -15.22
N SER A 198 11.97 3.53 -14.23
CA SER A 198 11.10 2.34 -14.19
C SER A 198 9.77 2.66 -13.52
N GLN A 199 8.74 1.91 -13.88
CA GLN A 199 7.43 1.98 -13.25
C GLN A 199 6.79 0.59 -13.13
N SER A 200 6.09 0.36 -12.03
CA SER A 200 5.28 -0.84 -11.82
C SER A 200 3.96 -0.48 -11.16
N ASN A 201 2.85 -1.04 -11.63
CA ASN A 201 1.53 -0.80 -11.07
C ASN A 201 0.68 -2.07 -11.05
N VAL A 202 -0.23 -2.13 -10.08
CA VAL A 202 -1.25 -3.17 -9.92
C VAL A 202 -2.57 -2.49 -9.57
N ASP A 203 -3.66 -3.02 -10.11
CA ASP A 203 -5.03 -2.68 -9.71
C ASP A 203 -5.91 -3.91 -9.86
N MET A 204 -6.53 -4.36 -8.78
CA MET A 204 -7.29 -5.60 -8.77
C MET A 204 -8.41 -5.59 -7.74
N GLY A 205 -9.44 -6.40 -7.97
CA GLY A 205 -10.54 -6.52 -7.04
C GLY A 205 -11.40 -7.76 -7.30
N THR A 206 -12.06 -8.23 -6.26
CA THR A 206 -13.02 -9.34 -6.33
C THR A 206 -14.06 -9.21 -5.25
N GLY A 207 -15.23 -9.79 -5.47
CA GLY A 207 -16.31 -9.76 -4.51
C GLY A 207 -17.63 -10.24 -5.08
N SER A 208 -18.69 -10.05 -4.30
CA SER A 208 -20.07 -10.28 -4.71
C SER A 208 -20.99 -9.21 -4.12
N GLY A 209 -21.78 -8.56 -4.96
CA GLY A 209 -22.60 -7.41 -4.56
C GLY A 209 -21.74 -6.29 -3.94
N ASP A 210 -22.17 -5.76 -2.80
CA ASP A 210 -21.48 -4.67 -2.08
C ASP A 210 -20.28 -5.15 -1.26
N LYS A 211 -20.06 -6.47 -1.16
CA LYS A 211 -18.96 -7.07 -0.41
C LYS A 211 -17.80 -7.37 -1.33
N ASN A 212 -16.76 -6.55 -1.29
CA ASN A 212 -15.58 -6.72 -2.12
C ASN A 212 -14.27 -6.41 -1.38
N ILE A 213 -13.18 -6.79 -2.02
CA ILE A 213 -11.83 -6.37 -1.68
C ILE A 213 -11.21 -5.72 -2.92
N THR A 214 -10.42 -4.67 -2.73
CA THR A 214 -9.65 -4.03 -3.80
C THR A 214 -8.22 -3.75 -3.36
N ILE A 215 -7.27 -3.92 -4.27
CA ILE A 215 -5.86 -3.69 -4.05
C ILE A 215 -5.31 -2.91 -5.24
N SER A 216 -4.76 -1.73 -4.97
CA SER A 216 -4.12 -0.92 -6.00
C SER A 216 -2.77 -0.42 -5.49
N GLY A 217 -1.79 -0.31 -6.38
CA GLY A 217 -0.47 0.18 -6.05
C GLY A 217 0.32 0.65 -7.26
N LEU A 218 1.23 1.59 -7.03
CA LEU A 218 2.13 2.17 -8.01
C LEU A 218 3.47 2.44 -7.35
N VAL A 219 4.56 2.11 -8.03
CA VAL A 219 5.90 2.64 -7.76
C VAL A 219 6.48 3.14 -9.07
N SER A 220 6.98 4.38 -9.06
CA SER A 220 7.62 5.00 -10.22
C SER A 220 8.89 5.72 -9.79
N GLY A 221 9.95 5.59 -10.58
CA GLY A 221 11.24 6.17 -10.28
C GLY A 221 11.95 6.74 -11.49
N LEU A 222 12.85 7.68 -11.21
CA LEU A 222 13.67 8.37 -12.19
C LEU A 222 15.08 8.54 -11.65
N ASN A 223 16.09 8.33 -12.49
CA ASN A 223 17.43 8.85 -12.31
C ASN A 223 17.84 9.68 -13.54
N SER A 224 18.20 10.95 -13.31
CA SER A 224 18.42 11.92 -14.38
C SER A 224 19.66 11.66 -15.23
N ASN A 225 20.56 10.76 -14.81
CA ASN A 225 21.82 10.49 -15.49
C ASN A 225 22.01 9.00 -15.78
N GLN A 226 20.94 8.33 -16.21
CA GLN A 226 20.97 6.93 -16.63
C GLN A 226 21.42 5.95 -15.53
N GLY A 227 21.14 6.27 -14.27
CA GLY A 227 21.23 5.33 -13.15
C GLY A 227 20.22 4.19 -13.27
N ILE A 228 20.35 3.20 -12.39
CA ILE A 228 19.42 2.07 -12.34
C ILE A 228 18.23 2.42 -11.47
N VAL A 229 17.04 2.18 -12.02
CA VAL A 229 15.77 2.30 -11.32
C VAL A 229 15.08 0.94 -11.33
N ASN A 230 14.63 0.50 -10.17
CA ASN A 230 13.82 -0.70 -9.97
C ASN A 230 12.52 -0.33 -9.26
N SER A 231 11.43 -0.94 -9.69
CA SER A 231 10.11 -0.79 -9.09
C SER A 231 9.42 -2.14 -8.97
N LEU A 232 8.63 -2.29 -7.91
CA LEU A 232 7.85 -3.48 -7.62
C LEU A 232 6.56 -3.08 -6.89
N VAL A 233 5.45 -3.66 -7.35
CA VAL A 233 4.17 -3.65 -6.64
C VAL A 233 3.65 -5.08 -6.58
N LYS A 234 3.16 -5.51 -5.42
CA LYS A 234 2.45 -6.78 -5.24
C LYS A 234 1.16 -6.57 -4.47
N GLY A 235 0.12 -7.30 -4.86
CA GLY A 235 -1.15 -7.39 -4.14
C GLY A 235 -1.56 -8.85 -4.02
N ASN A 236 -1.99 -9.25 -2.82
CA ASN A 236 -2.61 -10.55 -2.58
C ASN A 236 -3.89 -10.35 -1.77
N GLY A 237 -4.95 -11.05 -2.13
CA GLY A 237 -6.23 -10.96 -1.45
C GLY A 237 -6.94 -12.30 -1.40
N MET A 238 -7.65 -12.57 -0.31
CA MET A 238 -8.52 -13.73 -0.17
C MET A 238 -9.83 -13.34 0.51
N ILE A 239 -10.93 -13.85 -0.02
CA ILE A 239 -12.24 -13.88 0.64
C ILE A 239 -12.59 -15.34 0.87
N ASN A 240 -12.98 -15.71 2.08
CA ASN A 240 -13.51 -17.04 2.39
C ASN A 240 -14.75 -16.90 3.30
N GLY A 241 -15.93 -16.85 2.67
CA GLY A 241 -17.18 -16.58 3.37
C GLY A 241 -17.18 -15.16 3.93
N THR A 242 -17.05 -15.02 5.24
CA THR A 242 -16.98 -13.72 5.95
C THR A 242 -15.57 -13.32 6.36
N SER A 243 -14.57 -14.19 6.18
CA SER A 243 -13.18 -13.90 6.51
C SER A 243 -12.43 -13.35 5.31
N GLU A 244 -11.49 -12.46 5.58
CA GLU A 244 -10.71 -11.76 4.57
C GLU A 244 -9.25 -11.59 4.98
N GLU A 245 -8.38 -11.63 3.97
CA GLU A 245 -6.98 -11.28 4.10
C GLU A 245 -6.58 -10.46 2.88
N ILE A 246 -5.97 -9.29 3.10
CA ILE A 246 -5.55 -8.40 2.02
C ILE A 246 -4.16 -7.87 2.34
N VAL A 247 -3.20 -8.12 1.45
CA VAL A 247 -1.82 -7.68 1.58
C VAL A 247 -1.42 -6.84 0.37
N GLY A 248 -0.81 -5.69 0.62
CA GLY A 248 -0.19 -4.82 -0.38
C GLY A 248 1.29 -4.60 -0.07
N THR A 249 2.14 -4.69 -1.09
CA THR A 249 3.57 -4.42 -0.98
C THR A 249 4.03 -3.47 -2.08
N MET A 250 4.83 -2.48 -1.70
CA MET A 250 5.55 -1.61 -2.63
C MET A 250 7.05 -1.67 -2.34
N TYR A 251 7.84 -1.67 -3.39
CA TYR A 251 9.29 -1.53 -3.29
C TYR A 251 9.84 -0.75 -4.47
N GLY A 252 10.81 0.12 -4.23
CA GLY A 252 11.49 0.84 -5.30
C GLY A 252 12.87 1.29 -4.90
N VAL A 253 13.81 1.30 -5.86
CA VAL A 253 15.16 1.84 -5.69
C VAL A 253 15.52 2.64 -6.93
N ALA A 254 15.97 3.89 -6.77
CA ALA A 254 16.54 4.71 -7.83
C ALA A 254 17.94 5.13 -7.41
N SER A 255 18.96 4.75 -8.19
CA SER A 255 20.34 5.04 -7.82
C SER A 255 21.23 5.31 -9.02
N GLY A 256 22.16 6.24 -8.89
CA GLY A 256 23.05 6.64 -9.97
C GLY A 256 23.70 7.99 -9.68
N LYS A 257 24.19 8.66 -10.72
CA LYS A 257 24.66 10.05 -10.61
C LYS A 257 23.49 11.02 -10.82
N GLY A 258 23.66 12.27 -10.38
CA GLY A 258 22.66 13.31 -10.59
C GLY A 258 21.44 13.16 -9.66
N ASN A 259 20.23 13.39 -10.16
CA ASN A 259 19.02 13.35 -9.36
C ASN A 259 18.35 11.96 -9.40
N SER A 260 18.12 11.35 -8.24
CA SER A 260 17.28 10.17 -8.07
C SER A 260 15.95 10.55 -7.41
N THR A 261 14.84 10.08 -7.95
CA THR A 261 13.49 10.34 -7.43
C THR A 261 12.69 9.05 -7.42
N LEU A 262 11.91 8.84 -6.36
CA LEU A 262 10.93 7.76 -6.26
C LEU A 262 9.63 8.29 -5.67
N VAL A 263 8.53 7.81 -6.24
CA VAL A 263 7.19 7.94 -5.68
C VAL A 263 6.54 6.56 -5.64
N GLY A 264 5.78 6.30 -4.58
CA GLY A 264 4.87 5.17 -4.56
C GLY A 264 3.63 5.44 -3.72
N ALA A 265 2.54 4.81 -4.12
CA ALA A 265 1.27 4.87 -3.44
C ALA A 265 0.55 3.53 -3.53
N SER A 266 -0.08 3.09 -2.44
CA SER A 266 -0.92 1.89 -2.43
C SER A 266 -2.19 2.13 -1.63
N SER A 267 -3.24 1.39 -1.97
CA SER A 267 -4.50 1.33 -1.25
C SER A 267 -4.97 -0.11 -1.22
N ILE A 268 -5.30 -0.59 -0.02
CA ILE A 268 -6.05 -1.83 0.17
C ILE A 268 -7.37 -1.45 0.85
N VAL A 269 -8.46 -1.98 0.32
CA VAL A 269 -9.81 -1.72 0.83
C VAL A 269 -10.55 -3.03 0.95
N SER A 270 -11.24 -3.20 2.08
CA SER A 270 -12.17 -4.29 2.32
C SER A 270 -13.53 -3.79 2.78
N ASN A 271 -14.57 -4.42 2.25
CA ASN A 271 -15.95 -4.25 2.70
C ASN A 271 -16.66 -5.60 2.86
N GLN A 272 -15.97 -6.71 3.17
CA GLN A 272 -16.67 -7.99 3.42
C GLN A 272 -17.36 -8.02 4.78
N SER A 273 -16.71 -7.43 5.81
CA SER A 273 -17.28 -7.31 7.14
C SER A 273 -18.29 -6.16 7.20
N SER A 274 -18.99 -6.02 8.33
CA SER A 274 -19.91 -4.89 8.55
C SER A 274 -19.22 -3.53 8.66
N SER A 275 -17.88 -3.50 8.60
CA SER A 275 -17.08 -2.29 8.65
C SER A 275 -16.09 -2.22 7.50
N LEU A 276 -16.02 -1.06 6.88
CA LEU A 276 -14.99 -0.74 5.90
C LEU A 276 -13.61 -0.81 6.57
N GLY A 277 -12.70 -1.62 6.04
CA GLY A 277 -11.28 -1.58 6.35
C GLY A 277 -10.53 -0.94 5.19
N GLU A 278 -9.77 0.13 5.42
CA GLU A 278 -8.92 0.74 4.40
C GLU A 278 -7.56 1.09 4.98
N ILE A 279 -6.50 0.74 4.23
CA ILE A 279 -5.14 1.23 4.50
C ILE A 279 -4.59 1.84 3.22
N GLN A 280 -4.18 3.10 3.28
CA GLN A 280 -3.46 3.77 2.21
C GLN A 280 -2.03 4.07 2.66
N ALA A 281 -1.07 3.88 1.77
CA ALA A 281 0.33 4.21 2.02
C ALA A 281 0.87 5.08 0.89
N PHE A 282 1.72 6.05 1.23
CA PHE A 282 2.39 6.92 0.27
C PHE A 282 3.85 7.14 0.68
N GLY A 283 4.74 7.22 -0.30
CA GLY A 283 6.12 7.64 -0.13
C GLY A 283 6.61 8.47 -1.32
N ASN A 284 7.34 9.54 -1.05
CA ASN A 284 8.00 10.37 -2.04
C ASN A 284 9.35 10.87 -1.54
N SER A 285 10.39 10.68 -2.34
CA SER A 285 11.74 11.14 -2.02
C SER A 285 12.50 11.55 -3.28
N ASN A 286 13.30 12.59 -3.12
CA ASN A 286 14.15 13.18 -4.14
C ASN A 286 15.53 13.40 -3.52
N ALA A 287 16.56 12.83 -4.16
CA ALA A 287 17.94 13.00 -3.79
C ALA A 287 18.71 13.58 -4.98
N PHE A 288 19.15 14.81 -4.84
CA PHE A 288 20.09 15.47 -5.72
C PHE A 288 21.49 15.47 -5.10
N SER A 289 22.49 15.18 -5.91
CA SER A 289 23.89 15.42 -5.58
C SER A 289 24.71 15.65 -6.85
N SER A 290 25.84 16.36 -6.72
CA SER A 290 26.83 16.44 -7.79
C SER A 290 27.57 15.12 -8.05
N GLY A 291 27.53 14.18 -7.10
CA GLY A 291 28.05 12.83 -7.26
C GLY A 291 26.93 11.79 -7.35
N ASN A 292 26.97 10.80 -6.45
CA ASN A 292 26.03 9.68 -6.44
C ASN A 292 24.82 9.98 -5.56
N THR A 293 23.66 9.47 -5.97
CA THR A 293 22.42 9.54 -5.23
C THR A 293 21.75 8.19 -5.19
N SER A 294 20.99 7.95 -4.13
CA SER A 294 20.15 6.76 -3.96
C SER A 294 18.87 7.15 -3.25
N VAL A 295 17.75 6.63 -3.72
CA VAL A 295 16.47 6.68 -3.05
C VAL A 295 15.94 5.26 -2.95
N ASN A 296 15.34 4.92 -1.83
CA ASN A 296 14.73 3.62 -1.60
C ASN A 296 13.38 3.78 -0.89
N LEU A 297 12.39 2.99 -1.33
CA LEU A 297 11.02 2.97 -0.84
C LEU A 297 10.64 1.52 -0.53
N MET A 298 10.04 1.30 0.64
CA MET A 298 9.43 0.03 1.03
C MET A 298 8.10 0.29 1.71
N SER A 299 7.05 -0.46 1.35
CA SER A 299 5.77 -0.42 2.04
C SER A 299 5.18 -1.82 2.16
N ASN A 300 4.57 -2.12 3.30
CA ASN A 300 3.77 -3.32 3.52
C ASN A 300 2.50 -2.93 4.28
N THR A 301 1.36 -3.27 3.71
CA THR A 301 0.04 -3.05 4.30
C THR A 301 -0.72 -4.36 4.35
N ASN A 302 -1.46 -4.61 5.42
CA ASN A 302 -2.22 -5.82 5.62
C ASN A 302 -3.55 -5.51 6.33
N ILE A 303 -4.65 -6.13 5.87
CA ILE A 303 -5.93 -6.22 6.57
C ILE A 303 -6.21 -7.71 6.81
N LEU A 304 -6.43 -8.07 8.07
CA LEU A 304 -6.85 -9.39 8.52
C LEU A 304 -8.13 -9.21 9.33
N ASP A 305 -9.26 -9.52 8.69
CA ASP A 305 -10.60 -9.22 9.22
C ASP A 305 -10.66 -7.75 9.74
N ASP A 306 -11.00 -7.52 11.02
CA ASP A 306 -11.15 -6.17 11.58
C ASP A 306 -9.82 -5.52 12.04
N THR A 307 -8.68 -6.17 11.80
CA THR A 307 -7.35 -5.69 12.21
C THR A 307 -6.47 -5.35 11.01
N GLY A 308 -5.49 -4.48 11.21
CA GLY A 308 -4.58 -4.14 10.13
C GLY A 308 -3.21 -3.68 10.60
N LEU A 309 -2.25 -3.78 9.69
CA LEU A 309 -0.89 -3.29 9.86
C LEU A 309 -0.51 -2.47 8.63
N GLY A 310 0.17 -1.36 8.84
CA GLY A 310 0.73 -0.55 7.76
C GLY A 310 2.13 -0.11 8.12
N VAL A 311 3.10 -0.29 7.22
CA VAL A 311 4.45 0.23 7.36
C VAL A 311 4.86 0.84 6.03
N VAL A 312 5.36 2.07 6.06
CA VAL A 312 6.00 2.72 4.92
C VAL A 312 7.33 3.32 5.36
N HIS A 313 8.37 3.03 4.61
CA HIS A 313 9.72 3.52 4.81
C HIS A 313 10.21 4.11 3.51
N ILE A 314 10.80 5.31 3.60
CA ILE A 314 11.46 5.92 2.47
C ILE A 314 12.72 6.64 2.92
N ASP A 315 13.81 6.43 2.19
CA ASP A 315 15.08 7.10 2.45
C ASP A 315 15.70 7.64 1.17
N GLY A 316 16.50 8.69 1.33
CA GLY A 316 17.29 9.31 0.28
C GLY A 316 18.70 9.57 0.77
N LYS A 317 19.67 9.48 -0.13
CA LYS A 317 21.10 9.71 0.11
C LYS A 317 21.72 10.46 -1.06
N GLY A 318 22.61 11.40 -0.75
CA GLY A 318 23.46 12.11 -1.71
C GLY A 318 24.91 12.11 -1.24
N HIS A 319 25.84 11.99 -2.18
CA HIS A 319 27.28 12.06 -1.95
C HIS A 319 27.96 12.82 -3.08
N GLY A 320 28.63 13.92 -2.74
CA GLY A 320 29.22 14.88 -3.68
C GLY A 320 29.27 16.27 -3.03
N THR A 321 29.72 17.29 -3.76
CA THR A 321 29.89 18.67 -3.25
C THR A 321 28.61 19.31 -2.73
N ASP A 322 27.56 19.31 -3.56
CA ASP A 322 26.25 19.85 -3.25
C ASP A 322 25.29 18.69 -3.07
N ASN A 323 24.45 18.76 -2.05
CA ASN A 323 23.47 17.73 -1.76
C ASN A 323 22.13 18.36 -1.40
N TYR A 324 21.05 17.79 -1.92
CA TYR A 324 19.70 18.13 -1.50
C TYR A 324 18.87 16.86 -1.49
N VAL A 325 18.49 16.43 -0.30
CA VAL A 325 17.70 15.22 -0.09
C VAL A 325 16.41 15.60 0.62
N VAL A 326 15.28 15.16 0.09
CA VAL A 326 13.96 15.31 0.70
C VAL A 326 13.31 13.95 0.73
N ALA A 327 12.67 13.60 1.84
CA ALA A 327 11.86 12.40 1.92
C ALA A 327 10.59 12.67 2.71
N SER A 328 9.49 12.06 2.30
CA SER A 328 8.18 12.19 2.90
C SER A 328 7.39 10.91 2.71
N ASN A 329 6.62 10.52 3.71
CA ASN A 329 5.70 9.41 3.60
C ASN A 329 4.43 9.67 4.41
N GLY A 330 3.46 8.78 4.25
CA GLY A 330 2.30 8.75 5.11
C GLY A 330 1.54 7.43 5.05
N LEU A 331 0.73 7.22 6.08
CA LEU A 331 -0.23 6.13 6.19
C LEU A 331 -1.59 6.69 6.55
N LYS A 332 -2.63 6.27 5.84
CA LYS A 332 -4.02 6.45 6.25
C LYS A 332 -4.57 5.10 6.68
N PHE A 333 -5.32 5.08 7.77
CA PHE A 333 -5.98 3.90 8.28
C PHE A 333 -7.43 4.24 8.60
N VAL A 334 -8.35 3.45 8.06
CA VAL A 334 -9.80 3.57 8.29
C VAL A 334 -10.34 2.22 8.72
N ASN A 335 -11.10 2.20 9.82
CA ASN A 335 -11.91 1.06 10.25
C ASN A 335 -13.26 1.54 10.83
N ALA A 336 -14.04 0.63 11.42
CA ALA A 336 -15.34 0.93 12.03
C ALA A 336 -15.29 2.09 13.06
N GLU A 337 -14.15 2.24 13.74
CA GLU A 337 -14.01 3.11 14.92
C GLU A 337 -13.11 4.32 14.67
N ASN A 338 -12.26 4.29 13.63
CA ASN A 338 -11.17 5.24 13.42
C ASN A 338 -11.02 5.64 11.95
N ASP A 339 -10.64 6.90 11.75
CA ASP A 339 -10.13 7.46 10.50
C ASP A 339 -8.94 8.35 10.88
N ALA A 340 -7.73 7.86 10.60
CA ALA A 340 -6.50 8.50 11.02
C ALA A 340 -5.50 8.56 9.89
N ALA A 341 -4.72 9.65 9.86
CA ALA A 341 -3.66 9.87 8.90
C ALA A 341 -2.38 10.29 9.61
N PHE A 342 -1.28 9.71 9.18
CA PHE A 342 0.05 9.85 9.77
C PHE A 342 1.00 10.30 8.70
N MET A 343 1.81 11.32 8.97
CA MET A 343 2.74 11.85 7.99
C MET A 343 4.10 12.15 8.61
N GLY A 344 5.15 11.72 7.93
CA GLY A 344 6.52 12.11 8.24
C GLY A 344 7.15 12.82 7.05
N SER A 345 8.01 13.80 7.31
CA SER A 345 8.77 14.46 6.26
C SER A 345 10.08 15.01 6.79
N GLY A 346 11.05 15.21 5.91
CA GLY A 346 12.25 15.95 6.23
C GLY A 346 13.08 16.28 5.00
N ASN A 347 14.09 17.11 5.21
CA ASN A 347 15.05 17.46 4.18
C ASN A 347 16.43 17.75 4.76
N VAL A 348 17.45 17.55 3.93
CA VAL A 348 18.84 17.93 4.19
C VAL A 348 19.39 18.61 2.95
N LYS A 349 19.91 19.83 3.12
CA LYS A 349 20.57 20.62 2.08
C LYS A 349 21.99 20.96 2.52
N GLY A 350 22.98 20.45 1.81
CA GLY A 350 24.40 20.76 2.02
C GLY A 350 24.98 21.48 0.81
N ILE A 351 25.76 22.54 1.05
CA ILE A 351 26.50 23.28 0.01
C ILE A 351 27.96 23.30 0.42
N GLY A 352 28.82 22.61 -0.32
CA GLY A 352 30.24 22.51 -0.06
C GLY A 352 31.06 22.45 -1.35
N SER A 353 32.38 22.30 -1.22
CA SER A 353 33.29 22.11 -2.36
C SER A 353 34.00 20.76 -2.36
N ASP A 354 33.82 19.94 -1.33
CA ASP A 354 34.39 18.60 -1.23
C ASP A 354 33.43 17.52 -1.71
N GLN A 355 33.93 16.62 -2.56
CA GLN A 355 33.21 15.42 -2.99
C GLN A 355 32.88 14.46 -1.85
N ASN A 356 33.60 14.56 -0.72
CA ASN A 356 33.32 13.76 0.47
C ASN A 356 32.07 14.24 1.26
N SER A 357 31.43 15.34 0.86
CA SER A 357 30.18 15.79 1.50
C SER A 357 29.06 14.77 1.28
N ASN A 358 28.14 14.66 2.24
CA ASN A 358 27.06 13.69 2.22
C ASN A 358 25.79 14.25 2.87
N ALA A 359 24.65 13.72 2.44
CA ALA A 359 23.36 14.01 3.05
C ALA A 359 22.47 12.77 2.99
N SER A 360 21.66 12.57 4.02
CA SER A 360 20.67 11.51 4.08
C SER A 360 19.44 11.94 4.84
N GLN A 361 18.29 11.49 4.36
CA GLN A 361 16.99 11.68 5.00
C GLN A 361 16.28 10.33 5.02
N THR A 362 15.72 9.96 6.17
CA THR A 362 14.90 8.76 6.32
C THR A 362 13.59 9.13 6.99
N VAL A 363 12.50 8.58 6.47
CA VAL A 363 11.18 8.68 7.07
C VAL A 363 10.55 7.29 7.15
N GLU A 364 10.04 6.93 8.32
CA GLU A 364 9.34 5.67 8.60
C GLU A 364 8.04 5.99 9.33
N THR A 365 6.92 5.49 8.80
CA THR A 365 5.61 5.55 9.44
C THR A 365 5.10 4.13 9.55
N ALA A 366 4.64 3.73 10.74
CA ALA A 366 4.15 2.39 11.02
C ALA A 366 2.93 2.42 11.95
N VAL A 367 2.00 1.49 11.73
CA VAL A 367 0.83 1.19 12.55
C VAL A 367 0.79 -0.32 12.75
N ASP A 368 0.73 -0.78 14.00
CA ASP A 368 0.60 -2.20 14.32
C ASP A 368 -0.87 -2.63 14.56
N PRO A 369 -1.17 -3.94 14.62
CA PRO A 369 -2.54 -4.42 14.84
C PRO A 369 -3.15 -4.02 16.20
N SER A 370 -2.33 -3.59 17.16
CA SER A 370 -2.80 -3.08 18.45
C SER A 370 -3.13 -1.58 18.42
N GLY A 371 -2.96 -0.94 17.26
CA GLY A 371 -3.21 0.49 17.05
C GLY A 371 -2.05 1.38 17.52
N VAL A 372 -0.87 0.82 17.82
CA VAL A 372 0.31 1.63 18.15
C VAL A 372 0.89 2.23 16.88
N VAL A 373 1.06 3.54 16.90
CA VAL A 373 1.55 4.31 15.75
C VAL A 373 2.95 4.83 16.05
N LYS A 374 3.84 4.72 15.06
CA LYS A 374 5.22 5.17 15.14
C LYS A 374 5.57 6.00 13.90
N ILE A 375 6.09 7.20 14.11
CA ILE A 375 6.66 8.06 13.06
C ILE A 375 8.09 8.42 13.43
N ILE A 376 9.01 8.21 12.50
CA ILE A 376 10.41 8.61 12.62
C ILE A 376 10.78 9.41 11.38
N ALA A 377 11.18 10.67 11.57
CA ALA A 377 11.94 11.46 10.61
C ALA A 377 13.38 11.61 11.14
N ARG A 378 14.36 11.27 10.31
CA ARG A 378 15.78 11.37 10.66
C ARG A 378 16.60 11.97 9.53
N SER A 379 17.37 12.98 9.86
CA SER A 379 18.35 13.60 8.97
C SER A 379 19.78 13.36 9.46
N ASN A 380 20.70 13.13 8.53
CA ASN A 380 22.14 13.19 8.78
C ASN A 380 22.83 13.87 7.60
N GLY A 381 23.72 14.81 7.87
CA GLY A 381 24.47 15.49 6.81
C GLY A 381 25.84 16.01 7.23
N GLN A 382 26.71 16.09 6.24
CA GLN A 382 28.04 16.65 6.33
C GLN A 382 28.33 17.48 5.09
N SER A 383 28.61 18.77 5.27
CA SER A 383 29.03 19.67 4.20
C SER A 383 30.50 20.07 4.41
N MET A 384 31.35 19.88 3.41
CA MET A 384 32.77 20.16 3.51
C MET A 384 33.26 21.03 2.36
N SER A 385 34.16 21.94 2.69
CA SER A 385 34.81 22.86 1.76
C SER A 385 36.29 23.03 2.09
N HIS A 386 37.10 23.33 1.07
CA HIS A 386 38.54 23.56 1.18
C HIS A 386 38.93 24.91 0.57
N ASP A 387 40.23 25.21 0.60
CA ASP A 387 40.84 26.33 -0.15
C ASP A 387 40.18 27.69 0.14
N GLY A 388 39.79 27.89 1.40
CA GLY A 388 39.16 29.13 1.84
C GLY A 388 37.70 29.31 1.41
N LYS A 389 37.03 28.25 0.92
CA LYS A 389 35.60 28.26 0.56
C LYS A 389 34.71 27.98 1.77
N ASN A 390 33.48 28.48 1.69
CA ASN A 390 32.48 28.34 2.75
C ASN A 390 31.72 27.02 2.64
N ALA A 391 31.19 26.53 3.76
CA ALA A 391 30.33 25.35 3.81
C ALA A 391 29.02 25.68 4.52
N SER A 392 27.92 25.06 4.12
CA SER A 392 26.65 25.21 4.85
C SER A 392 25.81 23.95 4.82
N LEU A 393 25.09 23.73 5.90
CA LEU A 393 24.15 22.62 6.03
C LEU A 393 22.86 23.11 6.68
N THR A 394 21.73 22.76 6.08
CA THR A 394 20.40 22.96 6.66
C THR A 394 19.66 21.63 6.66
N PHE A 395 19.04 21.29 7.78
CA PHE A 395 18.23 20.07 7.88
C PHE A 395 16.98 20.30 8.71
N ASN A 396 15.88 19.66 8.28
CA ASN A 396 14.59 19.79 8.92
C ASN A 396 13.92 18.42 8.99
N ASP A 397 13.37 18.07 10.16
CA ASP A 397 12.64 16.82 10.37
C ASP A 397 11.29 17.10 11.01
N ASN A 398 10.23 16.50 10.47
CA ASN A 398 8.86 16.67 10.92
C ASN A 398 8.17 15.31 11.09
N GLY A 399 7.51 15.10 12.23
CA GLY A 399 6.59 13.99 12.46
C GLY A 399 5.22 14.50 12.91
N LEU A 400 4.17 14.15 12.16
CA LEU A 400 2.79 14.56 12.41
C LEU A 400 1.93 13.34 12.70
N VAL A 401 1.41 13.26 13.91
CA VAL A 401 0.60 12.14 14.41
C VAL A 401 -0.76 12.66 14.87
N GLY A 402 -1.87 12.20 14.28
CA GLY A 402 -3.20 12.56 14.76
C GLY A 402 -4.33 11.62 14.34
N GLY A 403 -5.47 11.73 15.02
CA GLY A 403 -6.76 11.21 14.56
C GLY A 403 -7.27 9.90 15.19
N TRP A 404 -6.42 9.09 15.84
CA TRP A 404 -6.83 7.80 16.41
C TRP A 404 -7.19 7.92 17.90
N ARG A 405 -8.41 7.53 18.29
CA ARG A 405 -8.87 7.61 19.70
C ARG A 405 -8.42 6.37 20.47
N ASN A 406 -7.98 6.52 21.73
CA ASN A 406 -7.54 5.42 22.60
C ASN A 406 -6.26 4.66 22.17
N SER A 407 -5.41 5.24 21.32
CA SER A 407 -4.14 4.62 20.89
C SER A 407 -2.89 5.19 21.56
N SER A 408 -1.82 4.40 21.51
CA SER A 408 -0.48 4.83 21.92
C SER A 408 0.33 5.30 20.72
N TYR A 409 1.04 6.41 20.89
CA TYR A 409 1.72 7.12 19.81
C TYR A 409 3.19 7.33 20.11
N SER A 410 4.04 7.20 19.09
CA SER A 410 5.45 7.52 19.18
C SER A 410 5.94 8.36 18.00
N GLY A 411 6.32 9.62 18.25
CA GLY A 411 6.77 10.56 17.22
C GLY A 411 8.23 11.01 17.44
N TYR A 412 9.08 10.86 16.43
CA TYR A 412 10.49 11.20 16.50
C TYR A 412 10.92 12.07 15.32
N ALA A 413 11.58 13.20 15.61
CA ALA A 413 12.24 14.05 14.62
C ALA A 413 13.68 14.30 15.09
N ASN A 414 14.67 13.64 14.48
CA ASN A 414 16.06 13.70 14.93
C ASN A 414 17.04 14.02 13.81
N GLY A 415 17.81 15.10 13.96
CA GLY A 415 18.80 15.51 12.99
C GLY A 415 20.19 15.67 13.57
N VAL A 416 21.20 15.24 12.82
CA VAL A 416 22.62 15.49 13.12
C VAL A 416 23.30 16.07 11.88
N GLY A 417 23.95 17.22 12.04
CA GLY A 417 24.56 17.91 10.92
C GLY A 417 25.93 18.49 11.24
N SER A 418 26.83 18.45 10.28
CA SER A 418 28.14 19.09 10.37
C SER A 418 28.49 19.91 9.13
N ALA A 419 29.17 21.04 9.32
CA ALA A 419 29.78 21.83 8.24
C ALA A 419 31.23 22.20 8.56
N ASN A 420 32.10 22.09 7.55
CA ASN A 420 33.51 22.43 7.66
C ASN A 420 33.99 23.25 6.46
N GLY A 421 34.55 24.43 6.68
CA GLY A 421 35.00 25.37 5.63
C GLY A 421 35.68 26.59 6.21
N LYS A 422 35.88 27.66 5.43
CA LYS A 422 36.35 28.96 5.95
C LYS A 422 35.30 29.55 6.88
N ASP A 423 34.18 29.99 6.32
CA ASP A 423 32.96 30.26 7.09
C ASP A 423 32.05 29.02 7.02
N SER A 424 31.40 28.68 8.13
CA SER A 424 30.50 27.52 8.21
C SER A 424 29.22 27.84 8.96
N ASN A 425 28.08 27.43 8.40
CA ASN A 425 26.78 27.56 9.05
C ASN A 425 26.04 26.21 9.04
N VAL A 426 25.54 25.82 10.21
CA VAL A 426 24.69 24.64 10.35
C VAL A 426 23.39 25.03 11.04
N THR A 427 22.25 24.74 10.39
CA THR A 427 20.92 25.03 10.92
C THR A 427 20.07 23.76 10.93
N GLY A 428 19.54 23.39 12.09
CA GLY A 428 18.72 22.19 12.27
C GLY A 428 17.38 22.51 12.93
N GLN A 429 16.26 22.05 12.36
CA GLN A 429 14.94 22.19 12.98
C GLN A 429 14.19 20.86 13.05
N GLY A 430 13.79 20.48 14.26
CA GLY A 430 12.91 19.34 14.52
C GLY A 430 11.52 19.79 14.95
N PHE A 431 10.50 19.09 14.46
CA PHE A 431 9.11 19.31 14.85
C PHE A 431 8.39 17.97 15.02
N VAL A 432 7.77 17.78 16.17
CA VAL A 432 6.86 16.66 16.43
C VAL A 432 5.53 17.20 16.93
N GLU A 433 4.44 16.77 16.30
CA GLU A 433 3.07 17.02 16.75
C GLU A 433 2.34 15.70 16.95
N MET A 434 1.71 15.55 18.11
CA MET A 434 0.98 14.33 18.48
C MET A 434 -0.37 14.66 19.14
N ASN A 435 -1.42 13.95 18.73
CA ASN A 435 -2.77 14.06 19.27
C ASN A 435 -3.36 12.67 19.64
N GLY A 436 -3.70 12.43 20.91
CA GLY A 436 -3.91 11.07 21.45
C GLY A 436 -3.85 10.91 22.99
N ASP A 437 -4.01 9.68 23.50
CA ASP A 437 -4.15 9.41 24.94
C ASP A 437 -2.86 8.96 25.66
N SER A 438 -1.97 8.25 24.96
CA SER A 438 -0.66 7.81 25.46
C SER A 438 0.42 8.17 24.43
N MET A 439 1.44 8.93 24.83
CA MET A 439 2.38 9.51 23.87
C MET A 439 3.82 9.51 24.34
N ASN A 440 4.69 9.07 23.43
CA ASN A 440 6.13 9.23 23.51
C ASN A 440 6.62 10.10 22.35
N GLY A 441 7.20 11.25 22.65
CA GLY A 441 7.66 12.20 21.64
C GLY A 441 9.12 12.57 21.85
N ASN A 442 9.88 12.74 20.76
CA ASN A 442 11.23 13.26 20.83
C ASN A 442 11.55 14.13 19.62
N SER A 443 11.96 15.37 19.89
CA SER A 443 12.55 16.25 18.89
C SER A 443 13.98 16.57 19.32
N SER A 444 14.97 16.28 18.47
CA SER A 444 16.39 16.45 18.76
C SER A 444 17.15 16.97 17.56
N MET A 445 17.88 18.06 17.72
CA MET A 445 18.71 18.64 16.66
C MET A 445 20.12 18.89 17.17
N GLN A 446 21.12 18.35 16.49
CA GLN A 446 22.53 18.54 16.81
C GLN A 446 23.29 19.07 15.60
N ALA A 447 24.01 20.17 15.81
CA ALA A 447 24.73 20.90 14.77
C ALA A 447 26.18 21.15 15.18
N PHE A 448 27.12 20.89 14.27
CA PHE A 448 28.56 21.10 14.45
C PHE A 448 29.14 21.96 13.34
N GLY A 449 29.81 23.05 13.68
CA GLY A 449 30.54 23.86 12.71
C GLY A 449 32.04 23.87 13.02
N THR A 450 32.89 23.75 12.01
CA THR A 450 34.34 23.96 12.12
C THR A 450 34.88 24.86 11.03
N GLY A 451 35.92 25.64 11.31
CA GLY A 451 36.57 26.45 10.27
C GLY A 451 37.54 27.50 10.79
N SER A 452 37.93 28.40 9.88
CA SER A 452 38.94 29.46 10.13
C SER A 452 38.40 30.89 10.04
N GLY A 453 37.09 31.05 9.86
CA GLY A 453 36.36 32.32 9.85
C GLY A 453 35.12 32.26 10.75
N ILE A 454 34.01 32.82 10.28
CA ILE A 454 32.77 32.91 11.07
C ILE A 454 32.05 31.56 11.03
N ILE A 455 31.89 30.95 12.20
CA ILE A 455 31.24 29.64 12.37
C ILE A 455 29.97 29.80 13.19
N SER A 456 28.90 29.11 12.79
CA SER A 456 27.60 29.13 13.49
C SER A 456 26.91 27.77 13.47
N ALA A 457 26.23 27.46 14.58
CA ALA A 457 25.37 26.30 14.75
C ALA A 457 24.07 26.74 15.44
N ASP A 458 22.96 26.63 14.73
CA ASP A 458 21.61 26.96 15.17
C ASP A 458 20.74 25.68 15.20
N THR A 459 20.16 25.36 16.35
CA THR A 459 19.31 24.19 16.53
C THR A 459 18.00 24.55 17.18
N LYS A 460 16.91 24.00 16.66
CA LYS A 460 15.57 24.17 17.20
C LYS A 460 14.86 22.84 17.31
N ALA A 461 14.32 22.52 18.48
CA ALA A 461 13.50 21.34 18.71
C ALA A 461 12.12 21.75 19.23
N VAL A 462 11.06 21.26 18.59
CA VAL A 462 9.66 21.58 18.91
C VAL A 462 8.89 20.29 19.17
N LEU A 463 8.14 20.27 20.27
CA LEU A 463 7.25 19.17 20.63
C LEU A 463 5.89 19.73 21.04
N ASN A 464 4.87 19.39 20.25
CA ASN A 464 3.47 19.73 20.51
C ASN A 464 2.70 18.43 20.82
N VAL A 465 2.06 18.40 21.98
CA VAL A 465 1.32 17.25 22.48
C VAL A 465 -0.08 17.66 22.90
N GLU A 466 -1.10 17.07 22.29
CA GLU A 466 -2.50 17.24 22.67
C GLU A 466 -3.04 15.96 23.33
N GLU A 467 -3.19 15.98 24.65
CA GLU A 467 -3.77 14.88 25.42
C GLU A 467 -5.16 15.30 25.93
N ASN A 468 -6.23 14.58 25.57
CA ASN A 468 -7.59 14.87 26.03
C ASN A 468 -8.05 16.33 25.80
N GLY A 469 -7.71 16.91 24.64
CA GLY A 469 -8.00 18.31 24.30
C GLY A 469 -7.17 19.34 25.05
N VAL A 470 -6.13 18.92 25.80
CA VAL A 470 -5.18 19.80 26.47
C VAL A 470 -3.87 19.80 25.70
N GLN A 471 -3.59 20.93 25.06
CA GLN A 471 -2.36 21.16 24.32
C GLN A 471 -1.21 21.56 25.24
N ARG A 472 -0.05 20.91 25.06
CA ARG A 472 1.24 21.19 25.67
C ARG A 472 2.24 21.46 24.55
N ASN A 473 2.81 22.65 24.54
CA ASN A 473 3.76 23.07 23.51
C ASN A 473 5.09 23.40 24.17
N GLY A 474 6.16 22.81 23.66
CA GLY A 474 7.52 23.08 24.09
C GLY A 474 8.42 23.42 22.91
N THR A 475 9.33 24.36 23.12
CA THR A 475 10.33 24.75 22.13
C THR A 475 11.66 25.00 22.81
N VAL A 476 12.71 24.42 22.25
CA VAL A 476 14.09 24.57 22.69
C VAL A 476 14.89 25.12 21.52
N ASN A 477 15.65 26.18 21.75
CA ASN A 477 16.45 26.83 20.72
C ASN A 477 17.88 27.11 21.22
N GLY A 478 18.85 26.75 20.41
CA GLY A 478 20.26 26.81 20.75
C GLY A 478 21.07 27.47 19.65
N ILE A 479 21.77 28.56 19.96
CA ILE A 479 22.60 29.29 18.99
C ILE A 479 24.03 29.39 19.54
N ALA A 480 24.99 28.89 18.79
CA ALA A 480 26.41 29.03 19.06
C ALA A 480 27.11 29.67 17.85
N SER A 481 27.91 30.71 18.06
CA SER A 481 28.69 31.32 16.99
C SER A 481 30.02 31.88 17.47
N ALA A 482 31.07 31.69 16.68
CA ALA A 482 32.39 32.22 16.98
C ALA A 482 33.17 32.54 15.69
N ASP A 483 34.19 33.38 15.85
CA ASP A 483 35.14 33.78 14.82
C ASP A 483 36.57 33.52 15.31
N GLY A 484 37.46 33.19 14.38
CA GLY A 484 38.87 32.88 14.66
C GLY A 484 39.44 31.80 13.74
N ASN A 485 40.76 31.63 13.77
CA ASN A 485 41.51 30.82 12.80
C ASN A 485 41.32 29.31 12.96
N ASN A 486 40.90 28.85 14.15
CA ASN A 486 40.57 27.45 14.41
C ASN A 486 39.37 27.40 15.37
N THR A 487 38.19 27.51 14.78
CA THR A 487 36.92 27.63 15.47
C THR A 487 36.13 26.34 15.36
N HIS A 488 35.55 25.90 16.47
CA HIS A 488 34.61 24.79 16.57
C HIS A 488 33.43 25.23 17.42
N VAL A 489 32.22 25.02 16.90
CA VAL A 489 30.96 25.31 17.58
C VAL A 489 30.08 24.07 17.55
N GLU A 490 29.37 23.84 18.64
CA GLU A 490 28.39 22.78 18.81
C GLU A 490 27.11 23.39 19.40
N SER A 491 25.97 23.00 18.85
CA SER A 491 24.64 23.33 19.39
C SER A 491 23.78 22.08 19.40
N LEU A 492 23.09 21.84 20.51
CA LEU A 492 22.19 20.72 20.72
C LEU A 492 20.90 21.25 21.37
N SER A 493 19.77 20.97 20.74
CA SER A 493 18.44 21.22 21.28
C SER A 493 17.65 19.92 21.31
N VAL A 494 17.15 19.54 22.49
CA VAL A 494 16.35 18.33 22.70
C VAL A 494 15.14 18.64 23.54
N ILE A 495 13.98 18.18 23.10
CA ILE A 495 12.77 18.10 23.90
C ILE A 495 12.11 16.74 23.72
N SER A 496 11.77 16.10 24.82
CA SER A 496 11.11 14.79 24.81
C SER A 496 9.96 14.72 25.81
N ASN A 497 8.99 13.87 25.52
CA ASN A 497 7.97 13.44 26.46
C ASN A 497 7.97 11.92 26.46
N ILE A 498 8.31 11.28 27.58
CA ILE A 498 8.32 9.83 27.72
C ILE A 498 7.50 9.47 28.95
N ASP A 499 6.45 8.66 28.78
CA ASP A 499 5.55 8.25 29.87
C ASP A 499 4.98 9.45 30.66
N GLY A 500 4.77 10.57 29.97
CA GLY A 500 4.30 11.83 30.56
C GLY A 500 5.38 12.71 31.20
N PHE A 501 6.62 12.22 31.34
CA PHE A 501 7.75 13.02 31.81
C PHE A 501 8.35 13.82 30.66
N GLU A 502 8.36 15.16 30.81
CA GLU A 502 8.96 16.05 29.82
C GLU A 502 10.40 16.37 30.20
N THR A 503 11.33 16.17 29.26
CA THR A 503 12.75 16.52 29.43
C THR A 503 13.14 17.53 28.37
N VAL A 504 13.85 18.57 28.80
CA VAL A 504 14.42 19.60 27.94
C VAL A 504 15.93 19.63 28.17
N ASN A 505 16.71 19.52 27.11
CA ASN A 505 18.15 19.70 27.15
C ASN A 505 18.56 20.72 26.07
N ASN A 506 19.38 21.67 26.48
CA ASN A 506 19.91 22.70 25.60
C ASN A 506 21.39 22.88 25.92
N TYR A 507 22.25 22.65 24.93
CA TYR A 507 23.69 22.61 25.14
C TYR A 507 24.43 23.28 23.99
N GLN A 508 25.34 24.18 24.33
CA GLN A 508 26.19 24.89 23.39
C GLN A 508 27.63 24.83 23.86
N LYS A 509 28.54 24.59 22.93
CA LYS A 509 29.98 24.62 23.20
C LYS A 509 30.70 25.32 22.09
N ILE A 510 31.70 26.11 22.47
CA ILE A 510 32.57 26.83 21.54
C ILE A 510 34.01 26.66 21.98
N SER A 511 34.88 26.46 21.00
CA SER A 511 36.33 26.64 21.14
C SER A 511 36.85 27.39 19.93
N SER A 512 37.59 28.47 20.15
CA SER A 512 38.26 29.24 19.09
C SER A 512 39.70 29.54 19.53
N SER A 513 40.65 29.53 18.59
CA SER A 513 42.01 30.04 18.80
C SER A 513 42.43 31.03 17.70
N GLY A 514 43.22 32.03 18.07
CA GLY A 514 43.58 33.17 17.24
C GLY A 514 42.97 34.50 17.74
N ALA A 515 43.09 35.57 16.95
CA ALA A 515 42.36 36.82 17.20
C ALA A 515 40.92 36.67 16.68
N GLY A 516 39.92 36.87 17.55
CA GLY A 516 38.50 36.70 17.18
C GLY A 516 37.57 36.93 18.37
N ALA A 517 36.25 36.97 18.10
CA ALA A 517 35.20 37.08 19.11
C ALA A 517 34.36 35.80 19.16
N SER A 518 33.77 35.47 20.32
CA SER A 518 32.90 34.31 20.50
C SER A 518 31.61 34.68 21.23
N SER A 519 30.51 34.01 20.90
CA SER A 519 29.20 34.23 21.50
C SER A 519 28.38 32.94 21.57
N VAL A 520 27.74 32.69 22.72
CA VAL A 520 26.83 31.57 22.92
C VAL A 520 25.52 32.10 23.48
N SER A 521 24.40 31.61 22.97
CA SER A 521 23.09 31.83 23.58
C SER A 521 22.25 30.56 23.55
N ALA A 522 21.76 30.17 24.73
CA ALA A 522 20.83 29.07 24.91
C ALA A 522 19.49 29.65 25.37
N SER A 523 18.38 29.24 24.77
CA SER A 523 17.05 29.58 25.25
C SER A 523 16.11 28.37 25.19
N SER A 524 15.33 28.16 26.24
CA SER A 524 14.26 27.18 26.22
C SER A 524 12.99 27.81 26.75
N SER A 525 11.86 27.48 26.12
CA SER A 525 10.56 27.93 26.56
C SER A 525 9.57 26.78 26.46
N THR A 526 9.01 26.39 27.60
CA THR A 526 7.92 25.41 27.65
C THR A 526 6.68 26.09 28.20
N ILE A 527 5.56 25.98 27.46
CA ILE A 527 4.27 26.49 27.92
C ILE A 527 3.44 25.31 28.43
N PHE A 528 3.41 25.14 29.75
CA PHE A 528 2.53 24.18 30.41
C PHE A 528 1.14 24.80 30.62
N LYS A 529 0.17 24.46 29.77
CA LYS A 529 -1.24 24.68 30.13
C LYS A 529 -1.64 23.67 31.21
N ARG A 530 -2.09 24.16 32.38
CA ARG A 530 -2.57 23.31 33.49
C ARG A 530 -3.64 22.33 32.98
N LYS A 531 -3.47 21.03 33.23
CA LYS A 531 -4.56 20.04 33.12
C LYS A 531 -5.75 20.54 33.94
N LYS A 532 -6.97 20.51 33.37
CA LYS A 532 -8.20 20.78 34.14
C LYS A 532 -8.20 19.86 35.37
N ARG A 533 -8.37 20.44 36.58
CA ARG A 533 -8.23 19.74 37.88
C ARG A 533 -9.02 18.41 37.99
N TYR A 534 -10.06 18.22 37.19
CA TYR A 534 -10.89 17.02 37.17
C TYR A 534 -10.25 15.78 36.49
N SER A 535 -9.35 15.94 35.51
CA SER A 535 -8.78 14.77 34.79
C SER A 535 -7.71 14.03 35.61
N VAL A 536 -6.97 14.76 36.45
CA VAL A 536 -5.98 14.18 37.38
C VAL A 536 -6.66 13.41 38.51
N LEU A 537 -7.75 13.95 39.06
CA LEU A 537 -8.57 13.26 40.07
C LEU A 537 -9.18 11.97 39.51
N ALA A 538 -9.70 11.98 38.28
CA ALA A 538 -10.27 10.77 37.66
C ALA A 538 -9.22 9.66 37.39
N LYS A 539 -7.98 10.02 37.06
CA LYS A 539 -6.88 9.05 36.84
C LYS A 539 -6.34 8.48 38.16
N ILE A 540 -6.35 9.28 39.24
CA ILE A 540 -6.01 8.82 40.60
C ILE A 540 -7.12 7.94 41.19
N LEU A 541 -8.40 8.21 40.87
CA LEU A 541 -9.54 7.44 41.37
C LEU A 541 -9.83 6.15 40.56
N LYS A 542 -9.14 5.94 39.42
CA LYS A 542 -9.25 4.72 38.59
C LYS A 542 -8.07 3.75 38.76
N LYS A 543 -7.05 4.11 39.53
CA LYS A 543 -6.06 3.17 40.09
C LYS A 543 -6.48 2.83 41.52
#